data_AF-A0A352XME3-F1
#
_entry.id   AF-A0A352XME3-F1
#
_cell.length_a   1.000
_cell.length_b   1.000
_cell.length_c   1.000
_cell.angle_alpha   90.00
_cell.angle_beta   90.00
_cell.angle_gamma   90.00
#
_symmetry.space_group_name_H-M   'P 1'
#
loop_
_entity.id
_entity.type
_entity.pdbx_description
1 polymer ?
#
loop_
_entity_poly.entity_id
_entity_poly.type
_entity_poly.pdbx_seq_one_letter_code
_entity_poly.pdbx_strand_id
1 'polypeptide(L)'
;MSAAIPLHAHLRSIPQPQYTQISACAHRLASTSSSVHLQTLRKIKIPIDFTGKNRHYLARNMTEQSTDPIPLGEILQGPSPFEQFLERNQKLIAVAAVAVGLGIGGFMVYRTIAADTATAAGAALSQAKDIADLEKVKTEYANTPSAVTAALQISEKQWANNQQDEAILTLREIVEKFPLHPAHLIAQNALGHRLLEQGKTGDAELAFQAVIDSPSGAFLAPMAIISLGDIASKGGDKAKAEELYKKVGDKYKESTFTTLAIDRLKFLNFVAPNEIEAPPVVSSPPASITQPDLAPASANPNGNPLLETLNQSTSKQDDASEKEGASLPPKSATESDLGEEVEEESLPDKQ
;
A
#
# COMPACT_ATOMS: atom_id res chain seq x y z
N MET A 1 -26.68 59.43 -22.08
CA MET A 1 -27.47 59.81 -20.88
C MET A 1 -27.53 58.59 -19.98
N SER A 2 -27.00 58.77 -18.76
CA SER A 2 -27.28 58.08 -17.49
C SER A 2 -27.44 56.55 -17.44
N ALA A 3 -26.90 55.82 -16.46
CA ALA A 3 -26.01 56.16 -15.36
C ALA A 3 -25.56 54.83 -14.73
N ALA A 4 -24.29 54.76 -14.35
CA ALA A 4 -23.80 53.80 -13.38
C ALA A 4 -24.33 54.17 -11.98
N ILE A 5 -24.79 53.18 -11.21
CA ILE A 5 -24.88 53.26 -9.75
C ILE A 5 -24.36 51.94 -9.16
N PRO A 6 -23.22 51.96 -8.44
CA PRO A 6 -22.69 50.82 -7.71
C PRO A 6 -23.30 50.78 -6.29
N LEU A 7 -23.71 49.61 -5.82
CA LEU A 7 -24.22 49.44 -4.46
C LEU A 7 -23.12 48.81 -3.58
N HIS A 8 -22.31 49.67 -2.98
CA HIS A 8 -21.50 49.35 -1.81
C HIS A 8 -22.36 49.60 -0.56
N ALA A 9 -22.67 48.55 0.19
CA ALA A 9 -23.05 48.63 1.61
C ALA A 9 -22.83 47.23 2.24
N HIS A 10 -21.66 46.97 2.83
CA HIS A 10 -21.45 47.06 4.27
C HIS A 10 -22.44 46.20 5.09
N LEU A 11 -22.19 44.89 5.12
CA LEU A 11 -22.62 44.04 6.22
C LEU A 11 -21.39 43.49 6.94
N ARG A 12 -21.41 43.79 8.23
CA ARG A 12 -20.38 43.63 9.25
C ARG A 12 -19.91 42.18 9.37
N SER A 13 -18.64 42.07 9.77
CA SER A 13 -18.03 40.89 10.37
C SER A 13 -19.00 40.17 11.31
N ILE A 14 -19.37 38.94 10.96
CA ILE A 14 -19.97 38.01 11.90
C ILE A 14 -18.81 37.23 12.52
N PRO A 15 -18.57 37.33 13.84
CA PRO A 15 -17.51 36.58 14.51
C PRO A 15 -17.87 35.08 14.52
N GLN A 16 -16.93 34.27 14.05
CA GLN A 16 -16.93 32.81 14.22
C GLN A 16 -17.03 32.47 15.71
N PRO A 17 -17.97 31.61 16.16
CA PRO A 17 -17.97 31.14 17.53
C PRO A 17 -16.75 30.24 17.77
N GLN A 18 -15.90 30.69 18.68
CA GLN A 18 -14.75 29.98 19.25
C GLN A 18 -15.20 28.64 19.84
N TYR A 19 -15.10 27.57 19.06
CA TYR A 19 -15.24 26.18 19.55
C TYR A 19 -13.87 25.65 20.01
N THR A 20 -13.23 26.40 20.89
CA THR A 20 -11.83 26.21 21.32
C THR A 20 -11.72 26.22 22.84
N GLN A 21 -12.59 25.51 23.56
CA GLN A 21 -12.42 25.30 25.02
C GLN A 21 -13.01 23.98 25.60
N ILE A 22 -13.19 22.91 24.81
CA ILE A 22 -13.65 21.62 25.38
C ILE A 22 -12.65 20.45 25.14
N SER A 23 -11.62 20.62 24.32
CA SER A 23 -10.65 19.51 24.08
C SER A 23 -9.48 19.44 25.08
N ALA A 24 -9.26 20.47 25.90
CA ALA A 24 -8.10 20.54 26.81
C ALA A 24 -8.28 19.82 28.16
N CYS A 25 -9.47 19.27 28.48
CA CYS A 25 -9.70 18.59 29.76
C CYS A 25 -9.74 17.05 29.67
N ALA A 26 -9.73 16.48 28.46
CA ALA A 26 -9.79 15.03 28.26
C ALA A 26 -8.41 14.33 28.21
N HIS A 27 -7.33 15.07 27.95
CA HIS A 27 -5.98 14.48 27.83
C HIS A 27 -5.19 14.38 29.15
N ARG A 28 -5.73 14.89 30.27
CA ARG A 28 -5.07 14.83 31.60
C ARG A 28 -5.69 13.84 32.58
N LEU A 29 -6.46 12.87 32.10
CA LEU A 29 -6.96 11.74 32.90
C LEU A 29 -6.67 10.36 32.29
N ALA A 30 -6.09 10.29 31.08
CA ALA A 30 -5.75 9.02 30.43
C ALA A 30 -4.31 8.53 30.68
N SER A 31 -3.44 9.34 31.33
CA SER A 31 -2.00 9.02 31.51
C SER A 31 -1.60 8.57 32.92
N THR A 32 -2.53 8.22 33.80
CA THR A 32 -2.21 7.70 35.15
C THR A 32 -2.91 6.38 35.50
N SER A 33 -3.75 5.82 34.60
CA SER A 33 -4.53 4.60 34.91
C SER A 33 -4.01 3.30 34.28
N SER A 34 -2.88 3.32 33.56
CA SER A 34 -2.34 2.11 32.90
C SER A 34 -1.10 1.51 33.57
N SER A 35 -0.61 2.06 34.69
CA SER A 35 0.61 1.54 35.35
C SER A 35 0.39 0.96 36.75
N VAL A 36 -0.83 0.98 37.29
CA VAL A 36 -1.11 0.45 38.66
C VAL A 36 -1.93 -0.86 38.65
N HIS A 37 -2.32 -1.39 37.48
CA HIS A 37 -3.25 -2.53 37.43
C HIS A 37 -2.67 -3.87 36.92
N LEU A 38 -1.35 -4.02 36.84
CA LEU A 38 -0.71 -5.27 36.37
C LEU A 38 0.18 -5.98 37.41
N GLN A 39 0.19 -5.55 38.68
CA GLN A 39 0.94 -6.23 39.75
C GLN A 39 0.09 -7.05 40.75
N THR A 40 -1.22 -7.12 40.58
CA THR A 40 -2.11 -7.74 41.61
C THR A 40 -2.78 -9.06 41.19
N LEU A 41 -2.27 -9.76 40.18
CA LEU A 41 -2.80 -11.07 39.76
C LEU A 41 -1.73 -12.18 39.63
N ARG A 42 -0.76 -12.20 40.56
CA ARG A 42 0.08 -13.38 40.83
C ARG A 42 0.06 -13.67 42.33
N LYS A 43 -1.06 -14.21 42.84
CA LYS A 43 -1.15 -14.90 44.15
C LYS A 43 -2.57 -15.42 44.41
N ILE A 44 -3.08 -16.28 43.54
CA ILE A 44 -4.18 -17.18 43.92
C ILE A 44 -3.75 -18.58 43.51
N LYS A 45 -3.05 -19.24 44.43
CA LYS A 45 -2.72 -20.66 44.36
C LYS A 45 -3.95 -21.38 44.90
N ILE A 46 -4.74 -21.97 44.02
CA ILE A 46 -5.85 -22.86 44.39
C ILE A 46 -5.25 -24.26 44.54
N PRO A 47 -5.10 -24.82 45.74
CA PRO A 47 -4.80 -26.24 45.89
C PRO A 47 -6.07 -27.05 45.62
N ILE A 48 -6.06 -27.86 44.57
CA ILE A 48 -7.05 -28.91 44.35
C ILE A 48 -6.56 -30.13 45.13
N ASP A 49 -6.92 -30.22 46.41
CA ASP A 49 -6.66 -31.42 47.22
C ASP A 49 -7.85 -32.38 47.11
N PHE A 50 -7.65 -33.39 46.27
CA PHE A 50 -8.52 -34.55 46.13
C PHE A 50 -8.12 -35.59 47.20
N THR A 51 -8.60 -35.44 48.43
CA THR A 51 -8.43 -36.47 49.46
C THR A 51 -9.78 -36.90 50.01
N GLY A 52 -10.22 -38.06 49.54
CA GLY A 52 -11.34 -38.81 50.11
C GLY A 52 -11.07 -39.13 51.58
N LYS A 53 -12.04 -38.79 52.43
CA LYS A 53 -12.05 -39.20 53.83
C LYS A 53 -13.42 -39.74 54.21
N ASN A 54 -13.44 -41.06 54.38
CA ASN A 54 -14.52 -41.90 54.87
C ASN A 54 -15.33 -41.22 55.99
N ARG A 55 -16.65 -41.15 55.83
CA ARG A 55 -17.56 -40.92 56.95
C ARG A 55 -18.21 -42.24 57.32
N HIS A 56 -18.00 -42.59 58.58
CA HIS A 56 -18.48 -43.78 59.27
C HIS A 56 -20.01 -43.89 59.23
N TYR A 57 -20.50 -45.08 58.86
CA TYR A 57 -21.87 -45.50 59.11
C TYR A 57 -22.01 -45.82 60.60
N LEU A 58 -22.77 -45.00 61.33
CA LEU A 58 -23.33 -45.42 62.62
C LEU A 58 -24.61 -46.19 62.33
N ALA A 59 -24.49 -47.51 62.46
CA ALA A 59 -25.61 -48.41 62.59
C ALA A 59 -26.37 -48.08 63.88
N ARG A 60 -27.67 -47.76 63.77
CA ARG A 60 -28.61 -47.81 64.88
C ARG A 60 -29.64 -48.89 64.54
N ASN A 61 -29.60 -49.97 65.31
CA ASN A 61 -30.53 -51.09 65.20
C ASN A 61 -31.91 -50.72 65.77
N MET A 62 -32.92 -51.05 64.95
CA MET A 62 -34.18 -51.72 65.29
C MET A 62 -35.17 -51.02 66.25
N THR A 63 -36.31 -50.58 65.73
CA THR A 63 -37.64 -51.24 65.83
C THR A 63 -38.75 -50.20 65.69
N GLU A 64 -39.42 -50.17 64.54
CA GLU A 64 -40.87 -50.00 64.48
C GLU A 64 -41.35 -50.39 63.07
N GLN A 65 -42.24 -51.37 63.02
CA GLN A 65 -43.03 -51.68 61.83
C GLN A 65 -43.99 -50.52 61.58
N SER A 66 -43.82 -49.80 60.47
CA SER A 66 -44.93 -49.15 59.81
C SER A 66 -44.92 -49.58 58.35
N THR A 67 -45.83 -50.51 58.04
CA THR A 67 -46.22 -50.89 56.69
C THR A 67 -47.00 -49.74 56.07
N ASP A 68 -46.30 -48.83 55.40
CA ASP A 68 -46.87 -47.93 54.39
C ASP A 68 -45.95 -47.95 53.16
N PRO A 69 -46.45 -48.15 51.94
CA PRO A 69 -45.63 -48.04 50.75
C PRO A 69 -45.20 -46.58 50.59
N ILE A 70 -43.94 -46.28 50.92
CA ILE A 70 -43.33 -44.98 50.65
C ILE A 70 -43.32 -44.79 49.13
N PRO A 71 -44.05 -43.81 48.55
CA PRO A 71 -43.93 -43.54 47.13
C PRO A 71 -42.49 -43.10 46.84
N LEU A 72 -41.79 -43.87 45.99
CA LEU A 72 -40.52 -43.51 45.34
C LEU A 72 -40.77 -42.39 44.31
N GLY A 73 -41.30 -41.26 44.75
CA GLY A 73 -41.82 -40.25 43.85
C GLY A 73 -42.05 -38.92 44.55
N GLU A 74 -40.97 -38.27 44.95
CA GLU A 74 -40.91 -36.81 45.00
C GLU A 74 -39.43 -36.42 45.00
N ILE A 75 -38.84 -36.35 43.80
CA ILE A 75 -37.71 -35.45 43.61
C ILE A 75 -38.33 -34.07 43.83
N LEU A 76 -38.15 -33.50 45.04
CA LEU A 76 -38.39 -32.10 45.32
C LEU A 76 -37.47 -31.28 44.42
N GLN A 77 -37.89 -31.09 43.17
CA GLN A 77 -37.36 -30.09 42.26
C GLN A 77 -37.84 -28.74 42.78
N GLY A 78 -37.24 -28.29 43.88
CA GLY A 78 -37.27 -26.88 44.23
C GLY A 78 -36.64 -26.07 43.10
N PRO A 79 -37.11 -24.83 42.85
CA PRO A 79 -36.63 -24.04 41.72
C PRO A 79 -35.12 -23.96 41.78
N SER A 80 -34.48 -24.33 40.68
CA SER A 80 -33.03 -24.42 40.63
C SER A 80 -32.44 -23.04 40.99
N PRO A 81 -31.25 -22.96 41.61
CA PRO A 81 -30.63 -21.66 41.93
C PRO A 81 -30.50 -20.71 40.72
N PHE A 82 -30.48 -21.27 39.51
CA PHE A 82 -30.50 -20.53 38.24
C PHE A 82 -31.87 -19.91 37.94
N GLU A 83 -32.97 -20.63 38.16
CA GLU A 83 -34.33 -20.09 38.01
C GLU A 83 -34.58 -18.94 38.98
N GLN A 84 -34.15 -19.09 40.24
CA GLN A 84 -34.22 -18.00 41.23
C GLN A 84 -33.39 -16.78 40.80
N PHE A 85 -32.26 -16.98 40.12
CA PHE A 85 -31.46 -15.90 39.55
C PHE A 85 -32.18 -15.20 38.38
N LEU A 86 -32.76 -15.98 37.44
CA LEU A 86 -33.51 -15.43 36.31
C LEU A 86 -34.73 -14.65 36.77
N GLU A 87 -35.51 -15.17 37.72
CA GLU A 87 -36.68 -14.50 38.28
C GLU A 87 -36.31 -13.22 39.03
N ARG A 88 -35.26 -13.26 39.88
CA ARG A 88 -34.78 -12.09 40.62
C ARG A 88 -34.26 -10.99 39.70
N ASN A 89 -33.67 -11.34 38.55
CA ASN A 89 -33.04 -10.40 37.62
C ASN A 89 -33.82 -10.21 36.31
N GLN A 90 -35.05 -10.72 36.18
CA GLN A 90 -35.80 -10.76 34.91
C GLN A 90 -35.89 -9.37 34.25
N LYS A 91 -36.16 -8.32 35.02
CA LYS A 91 -36.24 -6.94 34.52
C LYS A 91 -34.89 -6.46 33.97
N LEU A 92 -33.78 -6.79 34.64
CA LEU A 92 -32.44 -6.41 34.19
C LEU A 92 -32.03 -7.17 32.93
N ILE A 93 -32.36 -8.46 32.84
CA ILE A 93 -32.10 -9.29 31.65
C ILE A 93 -32.92 -8.78 30.45
N ALA A 94 -34.19 -8.42 30.66
CA ALA A 94 -35.03 -7.85 29.61
C ALA A 94 -34.48 -6.51 29.09
N VAL A 95 -34.07 -5.61 30.00
CA VAL A 95 -33.43 -4.34 29.62
C VAL A 95 -32.10 -4.57 28.90
N ALA A 96 -31.29 -5.52 29.37
CA ALA A 96 -30.03 -5.88 28.71
C ALA A 96 -30.26 -6.42 27.29
N ALA A 97 -31.27 -7.28 27.10
CA ALA A 97 -31.61 -7.82 25.78
C ALA A 97 -32.05 -6.71 24.80
N VAL A 98 -32.86 -5.75 25.25
CA VAL A 98 -33.27 -4.59 24.43
C VAL A 98 -32.07 -3.71 24.12
N ALA A 99 -31.19 -3.44 25.09
CA ALA A 99 -29.98 -2.65 24.88
C ALA A 99 -29.04 -3.31 23.86
N VAL A 100 -28.87 -4.63 23.91
CA VAL A 100 -28.11 -5.41 22.92
C VAL A 100 -28.76 -5.31 21.53
N GLY A 101 -30.08 -5.43 21.44
CA GLY A 101 -30.81 -5.27 20.18
C GLY A 101 -30.60 -3.90 19.52
N LEU A 102 -30.70 -2.83 20.31
CA LEU A 102 -30.41 -1.46 19.85
C LEU A 102 -28.93 -1.28 19.46
N GLY A 103 -28.01 -1.86 20.23
CA GLY A 103 -26.58 -1.84 19.92
C GLY A 103 -26.26 -2.51 18.59
N ILE A 104 -26.83 -3.69 18.33
CA ILE A 104 -26.66 -4.42 17.06
C ILE A 104 -27.31 -3.65 15.90
N GLY A 105 -28.55 -3.17 16.08
CA GLY A 105 -29.25 -2.38 15.07
C GLY A 105 -28.49 -1.11 14.69
N GLY A 106 -28.00 -0.36 15.68
CA GLY A 106 -27.15 0.82 15.46
C GLY A 106 -25.84 0.47 14.78
N PHE A 107 -25.18 -0.64 15.16
CA PHE A 107 -23.95 -1.10 14.52
C PHE A 107 -24.17 -1.51 13.06
N MET A 108 -25.29 -2.16 12.73
CA MET A 108 -25.61 -2.51 11.34
C MET A 108 -25.84 -1.27 10.48
N VAL A 109 -26.64 -0.30 10.94
CA VAL A 109 -26.85 0.97 10.23
C VAL A 109 -25.54 1.75 10.06
N TYR A 110 -24.70 1.78 11.09
CA TYR A 110 -23.37 2.38 11.00
C TYR A 110 -22.52 1.70 9.92
N ARG A 111 -22.49 0.36 9.90
CA ARG A 111 -21.73 -0.40 8.90
C ARG A 111 -22.24 -0.22 7.48
N THR A 112 -23.54 -0.08 7.26
CA THR A 112 -24.08 0.15 5.90
C THR A 112 -23.68 1.52 5.39
N ILE A 113 -23.86 2.58 6.19
CA ILE A 113 -23.45 3.94 5.80
C ILE A 113 -21.93 4.01 5.60
N ALA A 114 -21.15 3.37 6.47
CA ALA A 114 -19.70 3.30 6.32
C ALA A 114 -19.27 2.55 5.05
N ALA A 115 -19.99 1.49 4.65
CA ALA A 115 -19.72 0.77 3.42
C ALA A 115 -20.10 1.61 2.19
N ASP A 116 -21.26 2.27 2.18
CA ASP A 116 -21.72 3.11 1.07
C ASP A 116 -20.81 4.34 0.88
N THR A 117 -20.36 4.95 1.98
CA THR A 117 -19.38 6.04 1.92
C THR A 117 -18.02 5.56 1.42
N ALA A 118 -17.59 4.35 1.78
CA ALA A 118 -16.35 3.78 1.26
C ALA A 118 -16.41 3.46 -0.25
N THR A 119 -17.56 2.98 -0.76
CA THR A 119 -17.73 2.73 -2.20
C THR A 119 -17.78 4.03 -2.99
N ALA A 120 -18.49 5.05 -2.49
CA ALA A 120 -18.49 6.39 -3.08
C ALA A 120 -17.09 7.02 -3.08
N ALA A 121 -16.34 6.89 -1.99
CA ALA A 121 -14.96 7.36 -1.90
C ALA A 121 -14.04 6.65 -2.90
N GLY A 122 -14.19 5.33 -3.07
CA GLY A 122 -13.46 4.57 -4.07
C GLY A 122 -13.77 5.01 -5.51
N ALA A 123 -15.04 5.29 -5.82
CA ALA A 123 -15.47 5.79 -7.12
C ALA A 123 -14.99 7.23 -7.38
N ALA A 124 -14.94 8.08 -6.37
CA ALA A 124 -14.40 9.43 -6.48
C ALA A 124 -12.87 9.39 -6.69
N LEU A 125 -12.17 8.53 -5.93
CA LEU A 125 -10.73 8.33 -6.08
C LEU A 125 -10.34 7.85 -7.48
N SER A 126 -11.09 6.92 -8.07
CA SER A 126 -10.79 6.40 -9.41
C SER A 126 -11.02 7.42 -10.53
N GLN A 127 -11.86 8.44 -10.29
CA GLN A 127 -12.13 9.52 -11.24
C GLN A 127 -11.20 10.72 -11.08
N ALA A 128 -10.56 10.87 -9.92
CA ALA A 128 -9.68 12.00 -9.63
C ALA A 128 -8.41 11.97 -10.50
N LYS A 129 -8.15 13.07 -11.21
CA LYS A 129 -7.00 13.17 -12.15
C LYS A 129 -5.91 14.10 -11.69
N ASP A 130 -6.25 15.15 -10.95
CA ASP A 130 -5.33 16.16 -10.47
C ASP A 130 -5.29 16.21 -8.93
N ILE A 131 -4.41 17.07 -8.41
CA ILE A 131 -4.28 17.25 -6.96
C ILE A 131 -5.56 17.83 -6.36
N ALA A 132 -6.27 18.72 -7.07
CA ALA A 132 -7.47 19.37 -6.55
C ALA A 132 -8.62 18.37 -6.35
N ASP A 133 -8.83 17.46 -7.28
CA ASP A 133 -9.83 16.39 -7.16
C ASP A 133 -9.46 15.39 -6.06
N LEU A 134 -8.17 15.05 -5.92
CA LEU A 134 -7.72 14.19 -4.82
C LEU A 134 -7.88 14.86 -3.45
N GLU A 135 -7.67 16.17 -3.34
CA GLU A 135 -7.91 16.93 -2.11
C GLU A 135 -9.40 16.96 -1.74
N LYS A 136 -10.30 17.02 -2.73
CA LYS A 136 -11.74 16.81 -2.48
C LYS A 136 -12.00 15.42 -1.90
N VAL A 137 -11.39 14.37 -2.47
CA VAL A 137 -11.53 13.01 -1.92
C VAL A 137 -11.00 12.93 -0.47
N LYS A 138 -9.83 13.53 -0.20
CA LYS A 138 -9.22 13.56 1.13
C LYS A 138 -10.10 14.29 2.16
N THR A 139 -10.78 15.37 1.75
CA THR A 139 -11.61 16.19 2.64
C THR A 139 -13.04 15.66 2.81
N GLU A 140 -13.72 15.28 1.72
CA GLU A 140 -15.10 14.77 1.74
C GLU A 140 -15.18 13.36 2.34
N TYR A 141 -14.16 12.54 2.14
CA TYR A 141 -14.12 11.14 2.59
C TYR A 141 -13.03 10.85 3.63
N ALA A 142 -12.69 11.83 4.48
CA ALA A 142 -11.58 11.78 5.43
C ALA A 142 -11.52 10.53 6.34
N ASN A 143 -12.66 9.89 6.61
CA ASN A 143 -12.76 8.68 7.45
C ASN A 143 -12.67 7.37 6.67
N THR A 144 -12.36 7.42 5.37
CA THR A 144 -12.28 6.23 4.50
C THR A 144 -10.82 5.90 4.15
N PRO A 145 -10.50 4.62 3.88
CA PRO A 145 -9.18 4.24 3.35
C PRO A 145 -8.81 4.98 2.06
N SER A 146 -9.79 5.33 1.23
CA SER A 146 -9.60 6.06 -0.01
C SER A 146 -8.99 7.45 0.20
N ALA A 147 -9.26 8.12 1.32
CA ALA A 147 -8.66 9.43 1.62
C ALA A 147 -7.13 9.33 1.84
N VAL A 148 -6.65 8.26 2.48
CA VAL A 148 -5.21 8.05 2.68
C VAL A 148 -4.54 7.65 1.36
N THR A 149 -5.20 6.82 0.54
CA THR A 149 -4.73 6.52 -0.82
C THR A 149 -4.71 7.76 -1.70
N ALA A 150 -5.69 8.66 -1.58
CA ALA A 150 -5.70 9.96 -2.25
C ALA A 150 -4.49 10.80 -1.82
N ALA A 151 -4.20 10.86 -0.51
CA ALA A 151 -3.03 11.55 0.01
C ALA A 151 -1.71 10.99 -0.56
N LEU A 152 -1.62 9.66 -0.72
CA LEU A 152 -0.45 9.05 -1.36
C LEU A 152 -0.30 9.53 -2.81
N GLN A 153 -1.38 9.52 -3.61
CA GLN A 153 -1.36 10.02 -4.98
C GLN A 153 -1.09 11.53 -5.06
N ILE A 154 -1.59 12.31 -4.09
CA ILE A 154 -1.26 13.74 -3.96
C ILE A 154 0.24 13.91 -3.82
N SER A 155 0.90 13.13 -2.94
CA SER A 155 2.34 13.23 -2.74
C SER A 155 3.14 12.89 -4.02
N GLU A 156 2.68 11.92 -4.80
CA GLU A 156 3.31 11.57 -6.08
C GLU A 156 3.17 12.69 -7.12
N LYS A 157 1.98 13.27 -7.24
CA LYS A 157 1.72 14.40 -8.15
C LYS A 157 2.45 15.67 -7.71
N GLN A 158 2.50 15.95 -6.41
CA GLN A 158 3.30 17.04 -5.85
C GLN A 158 4.77 16.88 -6.24
N TRP A 159 5.32 15.67 -6.08
CA TRP A 159 6.70 15.39 -6.50
C TRP A 159 6.91 15.65 -7.99
N ALA A 160 6.00 15.15 -8.84
CA ALA A 160 6.06 15.36 -10.30
C ALA A 160 5.93 16.85 -10.70
N ASN A 161 5.19 17.63 -9.92
CA ASN A 161 4.99 19.07 -10.12
C ASN A 161 6.10 19.94 -9.50
N ASN A 162 7.24 19.35 -9.12
CA ASN A 162 8.35 20.05 -8.46
C ASN A 162 7.98 20.68 -7.10
N GLN A 163 6.92 20.18 -6.46
CA GLN A 163 6.47 20.52 -5.10
C GLN A 163 7.04 19.49 -4.11
N GLN A 164 8.37 19.39 -4.04
CA GLN A 164 9.06 18.30 -3.35
C GLN A 164 8.88 18.35 -1.83
N ASP A 165 8.88 19.55 -1.24
CA ASP A 165 8.70 19.71 0.20
C ASP A 165 7.27 19.37 0.62
N GLU A 166 6.28 19.78 -0.17
CA GLU A 166 4.86 19.44 0.04
C GLU A 166 4.64 17.92 -0.06
N ALA A 167 5.27 17.26 -1.04
CA ALA A 167 5.21 15.81 -1.19
C ALA A 167 5.74 15.09 0.06
N ILE A 168 6.87 15.55 0.61
CA ILE A 168 7.46 14.99 1.83
C ILE A 168 6.55 15.22 3.04
N LEU A 169 5.96 16.41 3.16
CA LEU A 169 5.01 16.72 4.24
C LEU A 169 3.77 15.81 4.16
N THR A 170 3.21 15.61 2.97
CA THR A 170 2.09 14.71 2.74
C THR A 170 2.44 13.26 3.11
N LEU A 171 3.62 12.77 2.74
CA LEU A 171 4.08 11.43 3.12
C LEU A 171 4.26 11.28 4.63
N ARG A 172 4.86 12.29 5.29
CA ARG A 172 5.00 12.31 6.76
C ARG A 172 3.64 12.29 7.45
N GLU A 173 2.66 13.05 6.94
CA GLU A 173 1.29 13.03 7.46
C GLU A 173 0.70 11.61 7.41
N ILE A 174 0.90 10.88 6.31
CA ILE A 174 0.42 9.50 6.18
C ILE A 174 1.07 8.59 7.23
N VAL A 175 2.39 8.69 7.36
CA VAL A 175 3.19 7.89 8.29
C VAL A 175 2.78 8.14 9.74
N GLU A 176 2.58 9.39 10.11
CA GLU A 176 2.27 9.79 11.49
C GLU A 176 0.82 9.52 11.89
N LYS A 177 -0.14 9.86 11.02
CA LYS A 177 -1.57 9.82 11.36
C LYS A 177 -2.22 8.46 11.09
N PHE A 178 -1.66 7.66 10.18
CA PHE A 178 -2.30 6.44 9.71
C PHE A 178 -1.41 5.18 9.83
N PRO A 179 -0.88 4.85 11.03
CA PRO A 179 0.07 3.74 11.22
C PRO A 179 -0.51 2.34 10.93
N LEU A 180 -1.83 2.19 11.00
CA LEU A 180 -2.53 0.93 10.71
C LEU A 180 -3.03 0.83 9.26
N HIS A 181 -2.91 1.89 8.46
CA HIS A 181 -3.42 1.90 7.09
C HIS A 181 -2.46 1.14 6.14
N PRO A 182 -2.95 0.39 5.14
CA PRO A 182 -2.07 -0.33 4.19
C PRO A 182 -1.05 0.56 3.47
N ALA A 183 -1.41 1.83 3.22
CA ALA A 183 -0.52 2.81 2.61
C ALA A 183 0.60 3.30 3.55
N HIS A 184 0.58 2.99 4.85
CA HIS A 184 1.58 3.44 5.82
C HIS A 184 3.01 3.07 5.38
N LEU A 185 3.23 1.78 5.09
CA LEU A 185 4.56 1.29 4.70
C LEU A 185 4.95 1.71 3.29
N ILE A 186 3.96 1.87 2.40
CA ILE A 186 4.18 2.41 1.05
C ILE A 186 4.66 3.87 1.16
N ALA A 187 3.98 4.69 1.97
CA ALA A 187 4.36 6.06 2.23
C ALA A 187 5.72 6.16 2.94
N GLN A 188 5.99 5.28 3.91
CA GLN A 188 7.29 5.21 4.59
C GLN A 188 8.44 4.92 3.60
N ASN A 189 8.25 3.96 2.68
CA ASN A 189 9.24 3.65 1.66
C ASN A 189 9.42 4.81 0.68
N ALA A 190 8.32 5.39 0.19
CA ALA A 190 8.34 6.57 -0.68
C ALA A 190 9.05 7.75 -0.02
N LEU A 191 8.78 7.99 1.28
CA LEU A 191 9.44 9.02 2.07
C LEU A 191 10.96 8.79 2.11
N GLY A 192 11.41 7.55 2.32
CA GLY A 192 12.82 7.20 2.24
C GLY A 192 13.46 7.58 0.90
N HIS A 193 12.82 7.22 -0.22
CA HIS A 193 13.32 7.60 -1.55
C HIS A 193 13.35 9.12 -1.76
N ARG A 194 12.30 9.84 -1.34
CA ARG A 194 12.25 11.31 -1.48
C ARG A 194 13.31 12.00 -0.63
N LEU A 195 13.58 11.49 0.56
CA LEU A 195 14.65 11.98 1.42
C LEU A 195 16.04 11.73 0.81
N LEU A 196 16.25 10.59 0.14
CA LEU A 196 17.49 10.35 -0.62
C LEU A 196 17.67 11.35 -1.76
N GLU A 197 16.61 11.66 -2.50
CA GLU A 197 16.66 12.66 -3.57
C GLU A 197 16.99 14.06 -3.03
N GLN A 198 16.65 14.37 -1.78
CA GLN A 198 17.07 15.60 -1.08
C GLN A 198 18.46 15.52 -0.41
N GLY A 199 19.19 14.41 -0.56
CA GLY A 199 20.48 14.21 0.11
C GLY A 199 20.40 13.96 1.62
N LYS A 200 19.19 13.76 2.17
CA LYS A 200 18.96 13.45 3.59
C LYS A 200 19.11 11.96 3.84
N THR A 201 20.32 11.44 3.62
CA THR A 201 20.61 10.00 3.66
C THR A 201 20.29 9.36 5.01
N GLY A 202 20.63 10.02 6.13
CA GLY A 202 20.34 9.48 7.47
C GLY A 202 18.84 9.30 7.74
N ASP A 203 18.03 10.30 7.40
CA ASP A 203 16.57 10.21 7.56
C ASP A 203 15.98 9.13 6.64
N ALA A 204 16.53 8.96 5.44
CA ALA A 204 16.11 7.92 4.51
C ALA A 204 16.42 6.52 5.03
N GLU A 205 17.58 6.30 5.64
CA GLU A 205 17.93 5.02 6.26
C GLU A 205 16.94 4.64 7.35
N LEU A 206 16.55 5.59 8.21
CA LEU A 206 15.53 5.38 9.24
C LEU A 206 14.17 5.03 8.62
N ALA A 207 13.80 5.70 7.52
CA ALA A 207 12.55 5.41 6.82
C ALA A 207 12.52 3.97 6.29
N PHE A 208 13.57 3.54 5.59
CA PHE A 208 13.67 2.17 5.08
C PHE A 208 13.75 1.13 6.20
N GLN A 209 14.49 1.42 7.27
CA GLN A 209 14.60 0.51 8.42
C GLN A 209 13.23 0.27 9.08
N ALA A 210 12.39 1.30 9.21
CA ALA A 210 11.03 1.15 9.73
C ALA A 210 10.16 0.23 8.86
N VAL A 211 10.37 0.21 7.53
CA VAL A 211 9.68 -0.73 6.63
C VAL A 211 10.13 -2.17 6.89
N ILE A 212 11.43 -2.37 7.10
CA ILE A 212 12.05 -3.69 7.34
C ILE A 212 11.62 -4.27 8.69
N ASP A 213 11.51 -3.42 9.71
CA ASP A 213 11.16 -3.82 11.07
C ASP A 213 9.65 -4.04 11.26
N SER A 214 8.82 -3.59 10.31
CA SER A 214 7.38 -3.77 10.37
C SER A 214 6.96 -5.21 10.06
N PRO A 215 6.15 -5.87 10.91
CA PRO A 215 5.65 -7.23 10.64
C PRO A 215 4.82 -7.34 9.36
N SER A 216 4.05 -6.29 9.03
CA SER A 216 3.27 -6.20 7.79
C SER A 216 4.11 -5.76 6.58
N GLY A 217 5.40 -5.48 6.77
CA GLY A 217 6.32 -5.00 5.75
C GLY A 217 6.97 -6.07 4.89
N ALA A 218 6.68 -7.36 5.10
CA ALA A 218 7.36 -8.46 4.42
C ALA A 218 7.39 -8.34 2.88
N PHE A 219 6.32 -7.81 2.26
CA PHE A 219 6.25 -7.59 0.82
C PHE A 219 7.18 -6.45 0.33
N LEU A 220 7.38 -5.42 1.14
CA LEU A 220 8.15 -4.21 0.77
C LEU A 220 9.57 -4.20 1.35
N ALA A 221 9.83 -5.01 2.38
CA ALA A 221 11.13 -5.16 3.01
C ALA A 221 12.28 -5.46 2.03
N PRO A 222 12.13 -6.32 0.99
CA PRO A 222 13.16 -6.50 -0.02
C PRO A 222 13.59 -5.19 -0.70
N MET A 223 12.63 -4.36 -1.08
CA MET A 223 12.88 -3.07 -1.73
C MET A 223 13.60 -2.09 -0.80
N ALA A 224 13.18 -2.05 0.48
CA ALA A 224 13.84 -1.22 1.49
C ALA A 224 15.27 -1.70 1.77
N ILE A 225 15.52 -3.02 1.83
CA ILE A 225 16.87 -3.59 2.01
C ILE A 225 17.77 -3.25 0.81
N ILE A 226 17.26 -3.37 -0.43
CA ILE A 226 18.00 -2.96 -1.63
C ILE A 226 18.34 -1.47 -1.55
N SER A 227 17.40 -0.64 -1.11
CA SER A 227 17.63 0.81 -0.98
C SER A 227 18.71 1.12 0.06
N LEU A 228 18.73 0.42 1.20
CA LEU A 228 19.84 0.52 2.17
C LEU A 228 21.18 0.03 1.59
N GLY A 229 21.16 -1.01 0.75
CA GLY A 229 22.33 -1.48 0.03
C GLY A 229 22.86 -0.44 -0.97
N ASP A 230 21.95 0.21 -1.71
CA ASP A 230 22.28 1.28 -2.65
C ASP A 230 22.87 2.50 -1.92
N ILE A 231 22.38 2.82 -0.72
CA ILE A 231 22.97 3.85 0.15
C ILE A 231 24.39 3.45 0.58
N ALA A 232 24.60 2.23 1.08
CA ALA A 232 25.90 1.74 1.51
C ALA A 232 26.92 1.70 0.36
N SER A 233 26.50 1.24 -0.82
CA SER A 233 27.31 1.19 -2.04
C SER A 233 27.76 2.59 -2.46
N LYS A 234 26.84 3.57 -2.50
CA LYS A 234 27.17 4.98 -2.79
C LYS A 234 28.07 5.61 -1.72
N GLY A 235 27.96 5.18 -0.47
CA GLY A 235 28.83 5.57 0.63
C GLY A 235 30.23 4.92 0.61
N GLY A 236 30.50 4.01 -0.34
CA GLY A 236 31.77 3.30 -0.47
C GLY A 236 31.88 2.01 0.36
N ASP A 237 30.87 1.67 1.15
CA ASP A 237 30.82 0.45 1.94
C ASP A 237 30.26 -0.72 1.10
N LYS A 238 31.09 -1.22 0.20
CA LYS A 238 30.73 -2.35 -0.67
C LYS A 238 30.45 -3.63 0.13
N ALA A 239 31.14 -3.86 1.25
CA ALA A 239 30.94 -5.05 2.05
C ALA A 239 29.52 -5.10 2.64
N LYS A 240 29.06 -3.97 3.21
CA LYS A 240 27.70 -3.83 3.72
C LYS A 240 26.65 -3.91 2.60
N ALA A 241 26.92 -3.29 1.45
CA ALA A 241 26.02 -3.38 0.30
C ALA A 241 25.84 -4.84 -0.17
N GLU A 242 26.94 -5.59 -0.29
CA GLU A 242 26.91 -7.02 -0.64
C GLU A 242 26.10 -7.85 0.35
N GLU A 243 26.28 -7.65 1.66
CA GLU A 243 25.50 -8.32 2.70
C GLU A 243 24.00 -8.07 2.53
N LEU A 244 23.61 -6.81 2.33
CA LEU A 244 22.22 -6.41 2.17
C LEU A 244 21.57 -7.02 0.91
N TYR A 245 22.26 -7.00 -0.22
CA TYR A 245 21.74 -7.60 -1.45
C TYR A 245 21.62 -9.12 -1.35
N LYS A 246 22.60 -9.81 -0.75
CA LYS A 246 22.53 -11.26 -0.51
C LYS A 246 21.37 -11.62 0.41
N LYS A 247 21.14 -10.85 1.47
CA LYS A 247 20.00 -11.03 2.38
C LYS A 247 18.66 -11.06 1.66
N VAL A 248 18.49 -10.25 0.60
CA VAL A 248 17.28 -10.30 -0.23
C VAL A 248 17.18 -11.61 -0.99
N GLY A 249 18.24 -12.04 -1.67
CA GLY A 249 18.28 -13.31 -2.39
C GLY A 249 18.08 -14.53 -1.50
N ASP A 250 18.52 -14.48 -0.24
CA ASP A 250 18.42 -15.61 0.68
C ASP A 250 17.07 -15.69 1.40
N LYS A 251 16.58 -14.55 1.93
CA LYS A 251 15.37 -14.51 2.76
C LYS A 251 14.09 -14.32 1.94
N TYR A 252 14.17 -13.67 0.78
CA TYR A 252 13.01 -13.23 0.01
C TYR A 252 13.00 -13.81 -1.41
N LYS A 253 13.39 -15.07 -1.59
CA LYS A 253 13.54 -15.75 -2.90
C LYS A 253 12.38 -15.51 -3.87
N GLU A 254 11.14 -15.63 -3.39
CA GLU A 254 9.92 -15.47 -4.19
C GLU A 254 9.49 -14.00 -4.41
N SER A 255 10.26 -13.04 -3.90
CA SER A 255 9.98 -11.62 -4.11
C SER A 255 10.29 -11.20 -5.55
N THR A 256 9.46 -10.32 -6.10
CA THR A 256 9.71 -9.65 -7.37
C THR A 256 11.02 -8.84 -7.38
N PHE A 257 11.54 -8.48 -6.20
CA PHE A 257 12.78 -7.72 -6.04
C PHE A 257 14.05 -8.57 -5.99
N THR A 258 13.95 -9.89 -5.95
CA THR A 258 15.12 -10.80 -5.87
C THR A 258 16.06 -10.63 -7.05
N THR A 259 15.52 -10.57 -8.27
CA THR A 259 16.32 -10.37 -9.48
C THR A 259 17.07 -9.03 -9.43
N LEU A 260 16.39 -7.96 -8.96
CA LEU A 260 17.01 -6.65 -8.80
C LEU A 260 18.18 -6.68 -7.81
N ALA A 261 18.05 -7.37 -6.67
CA ALA A 261 19.12 -7.51 -5.70
C ALA A 261 20.32 -8.30 -6.27
N ILE A 262 20.05 -9.37 -7.01
CA ILE A 262 21.08 -10.17 -7.68
C ILE A 262 21.84 -9.32 -8.71
N ASP A 263 21.13 -8.51 -9.50
CA ASP A 263 21.76 -7.65 -10.48
C ASP A 263 22.60 -6.56 -9.81
N ARG A 264 22.11 -5.95 -8.72
CA ARG A 264 22.90 -5.01 -7.90
C ARG A 264 24.20 -5.64 -7.40
N LEU A 265 24.16 -6.90 -6.96
CA LEU A 265 25.35 -7.63 -6.52
C LEU A 265 26.36 -7.83 -7.66
N LYS A 266 25.91 -8.14 -8.88
CA LYS A 266 26.80 -8.27 -10.05
C LYS A 266 27.52 -6.96 -10.37
N PHE A 267 26.80 -5.83 -10.33
CA PHE A 267 27.38 -4.52 -10.65
C PHE A 267 28.25 -3.94 -9.55
N LEU A 268 28.03 -4.31 -8.28
CA LEU A 268 28.79 -3.81 -7.13
C LEU A 268 30.31 -4.07 -7.26
N ASN A 269 30.65 -5.24 -7.82
CA ASN A 269 32.01 -5.72 -8.01
C ASN A 269 32.49 -5.60 -9.46
N PHE A 270 31.69 -4.99 -10.34
CA PHE A 270 32.07 -4.81 -11.73
C PHE A 270 33.27 -3.85 -11.85
N VAL A 271 34.31 -4.30 -12.54
CA VAL A 271 35.49 -3.50 -12.92
C VAL A 271 35.43 -3.34 -14.43
N ALA A 272 35.41 -2.10 -14.92
CA ALA A 272 35.38 -1.83 -16.36
C ALA A 272 36.62 -2.44 -17.02
N PRO A 273 36.49 -3.16 -18.15
CA PRO A 273 37.63 -3.63 -18.92
C PRO A 273 38.51 -2.46 -19.35
N ASN A 274 39.83 -2.61 -19.24
CA ASN A 274 40.76 -1.61 -19.74
C ASN A 274 40.69 -1.57 -21.27
N GLU A 275 40.40 -0.39 -21.83
CA GLU A 275 40.49 -0.16 -23.27
C GLU A 275 41.96 -0.23 -23.69
N ILE A 276 42.31 -1.27 -24.42
CA ILE A 276 43.61 -1.37 -25.07
C ILE A 276 43.52 -0.47 -26.30
N GLU A 277 44.37 0.56 -26.40
CA GLU A 277 44.47 1.39 -27.60
C GLU A 277 44.56 0.48 -28.83
N ALA A 278 43.68 0.68 -29.80
CA ALA A 278 43.75 -0.06 -31.05
C ALA A 278 45.16 0.14 -31.63
N PRO A 279 45.87 -0.93 -32.02
CA PRO A 279 47.18 -0.78 -32.65
C PRO A 279 47.06 0.21 -33.81
N PRO A 280 48.06 1.10 -34.02
CA PRO A 280 47.99 2.15 -35.02
C PRO A 280 47.59 1.52 -36.35
N VAL A 281 46.51 2.04 -36.95
CA VAL A 281 46.07 1.61 -38.28
C VAL A 281 47.25 1.85 -39.21
N VAL A 282 47.95 0.77 -39.58
CA VAL A 282 48.98 0.85 -40.60
C VAL A 282 48.26 1.31 -41.85
N SER A 283 48.51 2.54 -42.28
CA SER A 283 47.98 3.08 -43.52
C SER A 283 48.38 2.13 -44.64
N SER A 284 47.44 1.33 -45.12
CA SER A 284 47.62 0.51 -46.32
C SER A 284 48.11 1.43 -47.44
N PRO A 285 49.18 1.09 -48.18
CA PRO A 285 49.63 1.87 -49.33
C PRO A 285 48.47 2.07 -50.32
N PRO A 286 48.39 3.20 -51.04
CA PRO A 286 47.33 3.41 -52.01
C PRO A 286 47.41 2.31 -53.06
N ALA A 287 46.39 1.45 -53.09
CA ALA A 287 46.20 0.53 -54.20
C ALA A 287 45.88 1.39 -55.44
N SER A 288 46.90 1.70 -56.24
CA SER A 288 46.72 2.19 -57.59
C SER A 288 45.90 1.15 -58.35
N ILE A 289 44.62 1.43 -58.56
CA ILE A 289 43.75 0.64 -59.40
C ILE A 289 44.09 1.01 -60.85
N THR A 290 45.02 0.28 -61.47
CA THR A 290 45.10 0.27 -62.93
C THR A 290 43.93 -0.58 -63.40
N GLN A 291 42.87 0.05 -63.91
CA GLN A 291 41.76 -0.62 -64.58
C GLN A 291 42.26 -1.32 -65.85
N PRO A 292 42.09 -2.65 -66.01
CA PRO A 292 42.02 -3.27 -67.31
C PRO A 292 40.56 -3.27 -67.79
N ASP A 293 40.44 -3.04 -69.08
CA ASP A 293 39.25 -2.78 -69.88
C ASP A 293 38.12 -3.83 -69.74
N LEU A 294 36.90 -3.36 -70.01
CA LEU A 294 35.63 -4.09 -69.96
C LEU A 294 35.60 -5.30 -70.91
N ALA A 295 35.23 -6.47 -70.39
CA ALA A 295 34.63 -7.56 -71.18
C ALA A 295 33.43 -8.14 -70.41
N PRO A 296 32.22 -8.24 -71.01
CA PRO A 296 31.00 -8.51 -70.26
C PRO A 296 30.65 -10.00 -70.14
N ALA A 297 29.84 -10.24 -69.10
CA ALA A 297 28.89 -11.34 -68.90
C ALA A 297 29.42 -12.70 -68.39
N SER A 298 28.91 -13.13 -67.24
CA SER A 298 27.76 -14.05 -67.26
C SER A 298 27.00 -14.02 -65.92
N ALA A 299 25.68 -14.01 -66.03
CA ALA A 299 24.73 -14.04 -64.93
C ALA A 299 24.78 -15.39 -64.20
N ASN A 300 24.85 -15.37 -62.87
CA ASN A 300 24.61 -16.57 -62.06
C ASN A 300 23.14 -16.57 -61.59
N PRO A 301 22.31 -17.58 -61.92
CA PRO A 301 20.85 -17.49 -61.78
C PRO A 301 20.28 -17.74 -60.36
N ASN A 302 21.11 -17.86 -59.32
CA ASN A 302 20.66 -18.38 -58.02
C ASN A 302 20.96 -17.45 -56.82
N GLY A 303 20.78 -16.14 -56.99
CA GLY A 303 20.87 -15.16 -55.90
C GLY A 303 19.54 -15.04 -55.13
N ASN A 304 19.57 -15.32 -53.82
CA ASN A 304 18.44 -15.14 -52.91
C ASN A 304 18.11 -13.64 -52.75
N PRO A 305 16.88 -13.17 -53.08
CA PRO A 305 16.55 -11.74 -53.15
C PRO A 305 16.55 -10.99 -51.81
N LEU A 306 16.68 -11.68 -50.67
CA LEU A 306 16.67 -11.05 -49.35
C LEU A 306 17.97 -10.30 -48.99
N LEU A 307 19.10 -10.59 -49.65
CA LEU A 307 20.37 -9.93 -49.38
C LEU A 307 20.53 -8.58 -50.10
N GLU A 308 19.81 -8.34 -51.20
CA GLU A 308 19.92 -7.11 -51.98
C GLU A 308 19.27 -5.92 -51.25
N THR A 309 18.17 -6.16 -50.53
CA THR A 309 17.40 -5.09 -49.86
C THR A 309 18.02 -4.63 -48.55
N LEU A 310 18.77 -5.50 -47.86
CA LEU A 310 19.45 -5.15 -46.62
C LEU A 310 20.71 -4.31 -46.85
N ASN A 311 21.31 -4.39 -48.05
CA ASN A 311 22.57 -3.71 -48.34
C ASN A 311 22.41 -2.26 -48.83
N GLN A 312 21.17 -1.80 -49.08
CA GLN A 312 20.90 -0.43 -49.54
C GLN A 312 20.40 0.52 -48.44
N SER A 313 20.14 0.05 -47.21
CA SER A 313 19.42 0.86 -46.21
C SER A 313 20.28 1.52 -45.13
N THR A 314 21.60 1.30 -45.09
CA THR A 314 22.46 1.90 -44.06
C THR A 314 23.81 2.36 -44.62
N SER A 315 23.81 3.52 -45.28
CA SER A 315 24.97 4.42 -45.25
C SER A 315 24.55 5.86 -45.59
N LYS A 316 24.40 6.69 -44.54
CA LYS A 316 24.90 8.08 -44.47
C LYS A 316 24.36 8.82 -43.23
N GLN A 317 25.18 8.81 -42.18
CA GLN A 317 25.55 9.97 -41.34
C GLN A 317 26.58 10.80 -42.13
N ASP A 318 26.83 12.10 -42.00
CA ASP A 318 26.53 13.15 -41.02
C ASP A 318 26.79 14.55 -41.68
N ASP A 319 26.45 15.61 -40.95
CA ASP A 319 27.05 16.97 -40.89
C ASP A 319 26.43 18.22 -41.59
N ALA A 320 25.85 19.05 -40.72
CA ALA A 320 26.21 20.45 -40.39
C ALA A 320 25.66 21.69 -41.18
N SER A 321 25.01 22.54 -40.37
CA SER A 321 25.06 24.03 -40.28
C SER A 321 24.03 24.95 -40.98
N GLU A 322 23.30 25.65 -40.11
CA GLU A 322 22.94 27.09 -40.09
C GLU A 322 21.77 27.71 -40.91
N LYS A 323 20.97 28.46 -40.11
CA LYS A 323 20.14 29.67 -40.35
C LYS A 323 18.67 29.57 -40.82
N GLU A 324 17.82 29.95 -39.87
CA GLU A 324 16.83 31.05 -39.92
C GLU A 324 15.59 30.92 -40.84
N GLY A 325 14.40 31.05 -40.23
CA GLY A 325 13.22 31.57 -40.93
C GLY A 325 11.91 30.79 -40.79
N ALA A 326 11.11 31.18 -39.80
CA ALA A 326 9.66 31.39 -39.86
C ALA A 326 8.68 30.33 -40.45
N SER A 327 7.63 30.08 -39.63
CA SER A 327 6.19 30.07 -39.99
C SER A 327 5.44 28.74 -39.78
N LEU A 328 4.57 28.76 -38.77
CA LEU A 328 3.29 28.03 -38.65
C LEU A 328 2.36 28.36 -39.84
N PRO A 329 1.13 27.79 -39.96
CA PRO A 329 0.57 26.42 -39.88
C PRO A 329 -0.27 26.14 -41.18
N PRO A 330 -1.50 25.55 -41.28
CA PRO A 330 -2.29 24.55 -40.52
C PRO A 330 -3.02 23.45 -41.39
N LYS A 331 -3.89 22.64 -40.75
CA LYS A 331 -5.21 22.10 -41.21
C LYS A 331 -5.25 20.97 -42.28
N SER A 332 -5.83 19.80 -41.97
CA SER A 332 -7.27 19.44 -41.99
C SER A 332 -7.79 19.03 -43.39
N ALA A 333 -8.21 17.77 -43.53
CA ALA A 333 -9.44 17.27 -44.17
C ALA A 333 -9.30 15.72 -44.29
N THR A 334 -10.10 14.83 -43.72
CA THR A 334 -11.58 14.61 -43.72
C THR A 334 -12.05 13.70 -44.87
N GLU A 335 -12.70 12.59 -44.45
CA GLU A 335 -13.70 11.71 -45.13
C GLU A 335 -13.27 10.98 -46.43
N SER A 336 -13.66 9.73 -46.72
CA SER A 336 -14.96 9.01 -46.56
C SER A 336 -14.70 7.49 -46.66
N ASP A 337 -15.22 6.61 -45.80
CA ASP A 337 -16.57 6.01 -45.73
C ASP A 337 -16.76 4.70 -46.54
N LEU A 338 -17.65 3.83 -45.99
CA LEU A 338 -18.10 2.47 -46.35
C LEU A 338 -17.18 1.30 -45.95
N GLY A 339 -17.58 0.31 -45.15
CA GLY A 339 -18.87 -0.07 -44.55
C GLY A 339 -18.98 -1.62 -44.50
N GLU A 340 -19.50 -2.17 -43.38
CA GLU A 340 -20.14 -3.51 -43.18
C GLU A 340 -19.36 -4.79 -43.61
N GLU A 341 -19.26 -5.93 -42.89
CA GLU A 341 -20.10 -6.70 -41.96
C GLU A 341 -19.22 -7.45 -40.92
N VAL A 342 -19.76 -7.76 -39.75
CA VAL A 342 -19.17 -8.67 -38.74
C VAL A 342 -20.06 -9.91 -38.63
N GLU A 343 -19.56 -11.06 -39.07
CA GLU A 343 -20.14 -12.37 -38.78
C GLU A 343 -19.77 -12.83 -37.35
N GLU A 344 -20.80 -13.16 -36.59
CA GLU A 344 -20.79 -14.01 -35.40
C GLU A 344 -20.23 -15.40 -35.75
N GLU A 345 -19.28 -15.92 -34.96
CA GLU A 345 -19.10 -17.38 -34.88
C GLU A 345 -18.92 -17.86 -33.43
N SER A 346 -19.76 -18.84 -33.14
CA SER A 346 -20.15 -19.48 -31.90
C SER A 346 -19.12 -20.41 -31.24
N LEU A 347 -19.20 -20.50 -29.91
CA LEU A 347 -18.68 -21.61 -29.09
C LEU A 347 -19.27 -22.98 -29.51
N PRO A 348 -18.52 -24.09 -29.35
CA PRO A 348 -19.11 -25.41 -29.24
C PRO A 348 -19.05 -25.97 -27.82
N ASP A 349 -20.21 -26.38 -27.34
CA ASP A 349 -20.44 -27.26 -26.19
C ASP A 349 -20.23 -28.73 -26.62
N LYS A 350 -19.59 -29.55 -25.79
CA LYS A 350 -19.45 -31.00 -26.01
C LYS A 350 -19.61 -31.79 -24.70
N GLN A 351 -20.79 -32.43 -24.65
CA GLN A 351 -21.19 -33.73 -24.10
C GLN A 351 -21.05 -34.02 -22.59
#